data_AF-A0A194XMS5-F1
#
_entry.id   AF-A0A194XMS5-F1
#
_cell.length_a   1.000
_cell.length_b   1.000
_cell.length_c   1.000
_cell.angle_alpha   90.00
_cell.angle_beta   90.00
_cell.angle_gamma   90.00
#
_symmetry.space_group_name_H-M   'P 1'
#
loop_
_entity.id
_entity.type
_entity.pdbx_description
1 polymer ?
#
loop_
_entity_poly.entity_id
_entity_poly.type
_entity_poly.pdbx_seq_one_letter_code
_entity_poly.pdbx_strand_id
1 'polypeptide(L)'
;MSIKQAAWTHGIGLELETPTWTALRQGFYTTAKSAMIRFSTGPTAKITSIHVYDGEKKIADYNGLSLTGNLQFVLWGTAVCVAVQFNGTAASDYVQFIGSGIDFYV
;
A
#
# COMPACT_ATOMS: atom_id res chain seq x y z
N MET A 1 -2.29 -5.52 40.69
CA MET A 1 -2.79 -4.13 40.49
C MET A 1 -2.20 -3.62 39.19
N SER A 2 -3.02 -3.29 38.20
CA SER A 2 -2.57 -2.63 36.97
C SER A 2 -2.95 -1.15 37.03
N ILE A 3 -2.06 -0.29 36.51
CA ILE A 3 -2.37 1.11 36.23
C ILE A 3 -3.49 1.15 35.18
N LYS A 4 -4.52 1.97 35.42
CA LYS A 4 -5.70 2.07 34.54
C LYS A 4 -5.69 3.30 33.63
N GLN A 5 -4.74 4.21 33.80
CA GLN A 5 -4.70 5.49 33.09
C GLN A 5 -3.30 6.09 33.21
N ALA A 6 -2.75 6.65 32.13
CA ALA A 6 -1.56 7.50 32.20
C ALA A 6 -1.89 8.96 31.90
N ALA A 7 -1.09 9.85 32.47
CA ALA A 7 -1.21 11.29 32.35
C ALA A 7 0.18 11.87 32.07
N TRP A 8 0.26 12.81 31.14
CA TRP A 8 1.52 13.38 30.70
C TRP A 8 1.37 14.91 30.62
N THR A 9 2.37 15.63 31.10
CA THR A 9 2.41 17.09 31.02
C THR A 9 3.32 17.53 29.90
N HIS A 10 2.87 18.46 29.07
CA HIS A 10 3.72 19.21 28.15
C HIS A 10 3.69 20.69 28.50
N GLY A 11 4.82 21.20 29.02
CA GLY A 11 4.93 22.59 29.45
C GLY A 11 3.90 22.95 30.53
N ILE A 12 2.99 23.88 30.22
CA ILE A 12 1.91 24.31 31.13
C ILE A 12 0.60 23.52 30.98
N GLY A 13 0.56 22.52 30.09
CA GLY A 13 -0.60 21.67 29.85
C GLY A 13 -0.48 20.30 30.52
N LEU A 14 -1.61 19.77 31.00
CA LEU A 14 -1.75 18.40 31.50
C LEU A 14 -2.74 17.66 30.58
N GLU A 15 -2.31 16.54 30.03
CA GLU A 15 -3.13 15.68 29.20
C GLU A 15 -3.35 14.33 29.87
N LEU A 16 -4.62 13.95 30.00
CA LEU A 16 -5.06 12.70 30.62
C LEU A 16 -5.49 11.74 29.50
N GLU A 17 -5.04 10.50 29.53
CA GLU A 17 -5.57 9.47 28.62
C GLU A 17 -7.06 9.29 28.91
N THR A 18 -7.92 9.76 28.01
CA THR A 18 -9.36 9.54 28.06
C THR A 18 -9.65 8.22 27.34
N PRO A 19 -10.17 7.19 28.04
CA PRO A 19 -10.49 5.90 27.40
C PRO A 19 -11.67 5.99 26.42
N THR A 20 -12.26 7.18 26.26
CA THR A 20 -13.35 7.49 25.32
C THR A 20 -12.86 7.95 23.95
N TRP A 21 -11.54 7.92 23.67
CA TRP A 21 -11.08 7.85 22.30
C TRP A 21 -11.46 6.49 21.70
N THR A 22 -12.75 6.32 21.38
CA THR A 22 -13.08 5.79 20.05
C THR A 22 -12.34 6.69 19.08
N ALA A 23 -11.11 6.28 18.71
CA ALA A 23 -10.34 6.84 17.63
C ALA A 23 -11.33 7.26 16.56
N LEU A 24 -11.36 8.55 16.22
CA LEU A 24 -12.27 9.19 15.27
C LEU A 24 -12.76 8.19 14.21
N ARG A 25 -13.85 7.48 14.52
CA ARG A 25 -14.55 6.60 13.61
C ARG A 25 -15.63 7.48 12.98
N GLN A 26 -15.21 8.52 12.27
CA GLN A 26 -16.07 9.19 11.30
C GLN A 26 -16.18 8.30 10.05
N GLY A 27 -16.83 7.15 10.26
CA GLY A 27 -17.89 6.55 9.45
C GLY A 27 -17.88 6.53 7.92
N PHE A 28 -16.81 6.88 7.22
CA PHE A 28 -16.75 6.72 5.76
C PHE A 28 -15.59 5.82 5.39
N TYR A 29 -15.91 4.63 4.87
CA TYR A 29 -14.97 3.90 4.04
C TYR A 29 -14.80 4.73 2.76
N THR A 30 -13.73 5.51 2.68
CA THR A 30 -13.37 6.20 1.44
C THR A 30 -12.98 5.15 0.42
N THR A 31 -13.81 4.99 -0.61
CA THR A 31 -13.49 4.12 -1.76
C THR A 31 -12.22 4.64 -2.42
N ALA A 32 -11.34 3.74 -2.83
CA ALA A 32 -10.22 4.17 -3.64
C ALA A 32 -10.69 4.65 -5.01
N LYS A 33 -10.19 5.81 -5.40
CA LYS A 33 -10.31 6.29 -6.75
C LYS A 33 -9.26 5.62 -7.62
N SER A 34 -7.98 5.74 -7.32
CA SER A 34 -6.97 5.14 -8.18
C SER A 34 -5.77 4.63 -7.40
N ALA A 35 -5.07 3.67 -7.98
CA ALA A 35 -3.83 3.08 -7.52
C ALA A 35 -2.81 3.18 -8.64
N MET A 36 -1.65 3.76 -8.39
CA MET A 36 -0.57 3.82 -9.35
C MET A 36 0.57 2.91 -8.93
N ILE A 37 1.20 2.27 -9.90
CA ILE A 37 2.51 1.66 -9.73
C ILE A 37 3.40 1.97 -10.93
N ARG A 38 4.65 2.32 -10.63
CA ARG A 38 5.72 2.50 -11.61
C ARG A 38 6.90 1.61 -11.21
N PHE A 39 7.39 0.84 -12.16
CA PHE A 39 8.50 -0.06 -11.94
C PHE A 39 9.46 -0.11 -13.12
N SER A 40 10.65 -0.63 -12.86
CA SER A 40 11.67 -1.01 -13.83
C SER A 40 12.08 -2.46 -13.56
N THR A 41 12.39 -3.21 -14.61
CA THR A 41 12.95 -4.55 -14.46
C THR A 41 14.26 -4.69 -15.23
N GLY A 42 15.12 -5.56 -14.73
CA GLY A 42 16.23 -6.10 -15.48
C GLY A 42 15.77 -6.99 -16.65
N PRO A 43 16.71 -7.42 -17.53
CA PRO A 43 16.38 -8.13 -18.77
C PRO A 43 15.66 -9.47 -18.58
N THR A 44 15.90 -10.13 -17.45
CA THR A 44 15.40 -11.49 -17.16
C THR A 44 14.28 -11.53 -16.12
N ALA A 45 14.11 -10.44 -15.36
CA ALA A 45 13.09 -10.29 -14.34
C ALA A 45 11.80 -9.78 -14.97
N LYS A 46 10.66 -10.26 -14.49
CA LYS A 46 9.35 -9.85 -14.99
C LYS A 46 8.29 -9.79 -13.91
N ILE A 47 7.29 -8.95 -14.15
CA ILE A 47 6.06 -8.95 -13.36
C ILE A 47 5.08 -9.96 -13.97
N THR A 48 4.61 -10.89 -13.14
CA THR A 48 3.77 -12.02 -13.56
C THR A 48 2.30 -11.86 -13.17
N SER A 49 2.03 -11.11 -12.11
CA SER A 49 0.67 -10.73 -11.74
C SER A 49 0.63 -9.36 -11.07
N ILE A 50 -0.47 -8.65 -11.26
CA ILE A 50 -0.82 -7.43 -10.53
C ILE A 50 -2.25 -7.58 -10.05
N HIS A 51 -2.47 -7.46 -8.74
CA HIS A 51 -3.80 -7.47 -8.13
C HIS A 51 -4.03 -6.15 -7.42
N VAL A 52 -5.26 -5.66 -7.48
CA VAL A 52 -5.64 -4.42 -6.81
C VAL A 52 -6.83 -4.67 -5.91
N TYR A 53 -6.75 -4.17 -4.69
CA TYR A 53 -7.74 -4.36 -3.63
C TYR A 53 -8.29 -3.02 -3.18
N ASP A 54 -9.56 -2.98 -2.82
CA ASP A 54 -10.18 -1.91 -2.04
C ASP A 54 -10.67 -2.53 -0.72
N GLY A 55 -9.95 -2.24 0.37
CA GLY A 55 -10.08 -2.98 1.63
C GLY A 55 -9.81 -4.48 1.43
N GLU A 56 -10.73 -5.33 1.91
CA GLU A 56 -10.63 -6.80 1.79
C GLU A 56 -11.03 -7.32 0.41
N LYS A 57 -11.63 -6.48 -0.44
CA LYS A 57 -12.16 -6.89 -1.74
C LYS A 57 -11.11 -6.69 -2.84
N LYS A 58 -10.75 -7.76 -3.53
CA LYS A 58 -10.00 -7.65 -4.80
C LYS A 58 -10.90 -7.06 -5.88
N ILE A 59 -10.47 -5.97 -6.51
CA ILE A 59 -11.23 -5.24 -7.53
C ILE A 59 -10.58 -5.22 -8.90
N ALA A 60 -9.29 -5.58 -9.00
CA ALA A 60 -8.66 -5.89 -10.28
C ALA A 60 -7.71 -7.09 -10.13
N ASP A 61 -7.69 -7.93 -11.16
CA ASP A 61 -6.86 -9.12 -11.21
C ASP A 61 -6.25 -9.26 -12.61
N TYR A 62 -4.93 -9.15 -12.66
CA TYR A 62 -4.14 -9.35 -13.87
C TYR A 62 -3.15 -10.49 -13.62
N ASN A 63 -3.42 -11.67 -14.17
CA ASN A 63 -2.56 -12.85 -14.08
C ASN A 63 -1.91 -13.19 -15.43
N GLY A 64 -0.82 -13.97 -15.39
CA GLY A 64 -0.16 -14.46 -16.61
C GLY A 64 0.57 -13.36 -17.37
N LEU A 65 0.94 -12.28 -16.68
CA LEU A 65 1.68 -11.17 -17.24
C LEU A 65 3.14 -11.59 -17.54
N SER A 66 3.74 -10.89 -18.49
CA SER A 66 5.18 -11.01 -18.80
C SER A 66 5.77 -9.62 -19.04
N LEU A 67 5.52 -8.72 -18.09
CA LEU A 67 5.91 -7.32 -18.20
C LEU A 67 7.37 -7.13 -17.81
N THR A 68 8.11 -6.40 -18.64
CA THR A 68 9.53 -6.11 -18.46
C THR A 68 9.83 -4.65 -18.86
N GLY A 69 10.95 -4.11 -18.39
CA GLY A 69 11.39 -2.75 -18.69
C GLY A 69 10.73 -1.69 -17.80
N ASN A 70 10.67 -0.45 -18.29
CA ASN A 70 10.19 0.73 -17.55
C ASN A 70 8.70 0.97 -17.82
N LEU A 71 7.83 0.58 -16.89
CA LEU A 71 6.38 0.64 -17.09
C LEU A 71 5.68 1.38 -15.94
N GLN A 72 4.56 2.01 -16.28
CA GLN A 72 3.68 2.71 -15.34
C GLN A 72 2.23 2.33 -15.62
N PHE A 73 1.49 2.02 -14.56
CA PHE A 73 0.07 1.69 -14.62
C PHE A 73 -0.71 2.52 -13.60
N VAL A 74 -1.91 2.91 -13.99
CA VAL A 74 -2.93 3.45 -13.09
C VAL A 74 -4.10 2.48 -13.12
N LEU A 75 -4.42 1.96 -11.95
CA LEU A 75 -5.48 0.99 -11.65
C LEU A 75 -6.44 1.65 -10.66
N TRP A 76 -7.51 0.97 -10.26
CA TRP A 76 -8.49 1.49 -9.28
C TRP A 76 -8.35 0.65 -8.01
N GLY A 77 -8.07 1.27 -6.85
CA GLY A 77 -8.02 0.58 -5.54
C GLY A 77 -7.07 1.14 -4.48
N THR A 78 -7.15 0.59 -3.26
CA THR A 78 -6.42 1.01 -2.04
C THR A 78 -5.16 0.21 -1.75
N ALA A 79 -4.89 -0.86 -2.49
CA ALA A 79 -3.66 -1.63 -2.36
C ALA A 79 -3.30 -2.32 -3.67
N VAL A 80 -2.01 -2.33 -4.02
CA VAL A 80 -1.48 -3.02 -5.20
C VAL A 80 -0.56 -4.14 -4.74
N CYS A 81 -0.89 -5.38 -5.10
CA CYS A 81 -0.04 -6.54 -4.91
C CYS A 81 0.62 -6.90 -6.24
N VAL A 82 1.91 -7.21 -6.20
CA VAL A 82 2.69 -7.50 -7.40
C VAL A 82 3.44 -8.80 -7.22
N ALA A 83 3.24 -9.74 -8.14
CA ALA A 83 4.05 -10.95 -8.22
C ALA A 83 5.21 -10.72 -9.18
N VAL A 84 6.40 -11.10 -8.73
CA VAL A 84 7.66 -10.91 -9.45
C VAL A 84 8.30 -12.27 -9.71
N GLN A 85 8.86 -12.46 -10.89
CA GLN A 85 9.67 -13.61 -11.23
C GLN A 85 11.08 -13.18 -11.60
N PHE A 86 12.05 -13.79 -10.93
CA PHE A 86 13.48 -13.70 -11.20
C PHE A 86 13.90 -14.98 -11.94
N ASN A 87 14.74 -14.84 -12.97
CA ASN A 87 15.23 -15.97 -13.78
C ASN A 87 16.76 -15.99 -13.92
N GLY A 88 17.43 -14.92 -13.49
CA GLY A 88 18.87 -14.79 -13.51
C GLY A 88 19.46 -14.89 -12.11
N THR A 89 20.78 -15.09 -12.05
CA THR A 89 21.55 -15.12 -10.80
C THR A 89 22.45 -13.90 -10.63
N ALA A 90 22.51 -13.04 -11.66
CA ALA A 90 23.33 -11.84 -11.68
C ALA A 90 22.56 -10.64 -11.11
N ALA A 91 23.28 -9.60 -10.67
CA ALA A 91 22.70 -8.34 -10.19
C ALA A 91 21.87 -7.60 -11.27
N SER A 92 22.03 -7.96 -12.54
CA SER A 92 21.18 -7.49 -13.64
C SER A 92 19.76 -8.05 -13.58
N ASP A 93 19.47 -9.06 -12.76
CA ASP A 93 18.13 -9.61 -12.55
C ASP A 93 17.45 -8.90 -11.38
N TYR A 94 16.91 -7.71 -11.66
CA TYR A 94 16.31 -6.86 -10.64
C TYR A 94 14.87 -6.48 -10.98
N VAL A 95 14.12 -6.10 -9.94
CA VAL A 95 12.91 -5.31 -10.06
C VAL A 95 13.02 -4.12 -9.13
N GLN A 96 12.79 -2.94 -9.67
CA GLN A 96 12.79 -1.68 -8.92
C GLN A 96 11.39 -1.09 -8.96
N PHE A 97 10.82 -0.86 -7.78
CA PHE A 97 9.59 -0.07 -7.65
C PHE A 97 9.99 1.40 -7.49
N ILE A 98 9.67 2.21 -8.50
CA ILE A 98 10.04 3.62 -8.58
C ILE A 98 9.02 4.48 -7.83
N GLY A 99 7.76 4.07 -7.84
CA GLY A 99 6.71 4.73 -7.09
C GLY A 99 5.43 3.90 -7.04
N SER A 100 4.75 3.98 -5.91
CA SER A 100 3.39 3.47 -5.74
C SER A 100 2.58 4.49 -4.95
N GLY A 101 1.29 4.56 -5.23
CA GLY A 101 0.42 5.54 -4.58
C GLY A 101 -1.05 5.21 -4.78
N ILE A 102 -1.88 5.73 -3.89
CA ILE A 102 -3.34 5.59 -3.91
C ILE A 102 -3.95 6.97 -3.79
N ASP A 103 -5.04 7.18 -4.52
CA ASP A 103 -5.94 8.33 -4.42
C ASP A 103 -7.31 7.86 -3.92
N PHE A 104 -7.92 8.64 -3.05
CA PHE A 104 -9.21 8.33 -2.43
C PHE A 104 -10.28 9.31 -2.91
N TYR A 105 -11.54 8.86 -3.00
CA TYR A 105 -12.65 9.80 -3.14
C TYR A 105 -12.82 10.59 -1.83
N VAL A 106 -12.96 11.91 -1.95
CA VAL A 106 -13.22 12.84 -0.85
C VAL A 106 -14.69 13.25 -0.87
#